data_AF-A0AA90Q0A3-F1
#
_entry.id   AF-A0AA90Q0A3-F1
#
_cell.length_a   1.000
_cell.length_b   1.000
_cell.length_c   1.000
_cell.angle_alpha   90.00
_cell.angle_beta   90.00
_cell.angle_gamma   90.00
#
_symmetry.space_group_name_H-M   'P 1'
#
loop_
_entity.id
_entity.type
_entity.pdbx_description
1 polymer ?
#
loop_
_entity_poly.entity_id
_entity_poly.type
_entity_poly.pdbx_seq_one_letter_code
_entity_poly.pdbx_strand_id
1 'polypeptide(L)'
;MTSTELPRISRRLPPLPGMLDEMLDQALRARRRRIMMANNASLNLMALRVPDEALDQLVQSAALYGQQAVAAADDLIGSLDGAAKDAAVFVRVALAVQLRDATLAQLAVRYLSDFPQAVRDACWFYPVTSGVLTDDNSHIVQLFNSADGAGQLRQFAVEMAGLRDVKSLHAQIADLLDNTALSASAHIALARMGAATGATRRFAHDSLAAGEPMHCATAMTLIGEDPSIADNALLQLALPLDPAYVEQAWAIAIARDARALANHAALRADLAPPLRARIVALTGFVDGVVEACAMMAQADGPISAFEADILQLTLGEVPVEARCAPNDKRAKSVALRAALLRACRRAHLTLSNDADVCEWDLQAILAMPTQAASMRLRNGAPIVMPVPAWDSALMEVSHGLRKWLYIERAALAQHALPLSPFDVTRRQQSAMMVAAFSDELSAI
;
A
#
# COMPACT_ATOMS: atom_id res chain seq x y z
N MET A 1 -22.27 7.39 37.57
CA MET A 1 -22.80 6.01 37.54
C MET A 1 -23.80 5.91 36.41
N THR A 2 -23.47 5.21 35.33
CA THR A 2 -24.31 4.24 34.60
C THR A 2 -23.43 3.63 33.52
N SER A 3 -22.98 2.41 33.83
CA SER A 3 -22.25 1.42 33.04
C SER A 3 -22.26 1.59 31.51
N THR A 4 -21.07 1.76 30.93
CA THR A 4 -20.73 1.34 29.57
C THR A 4 -19.76 0.15 29.59
N GLU A 5 -19.79 -0.66 30.65
CA GLU A 5 -19.28 -2.02 30.54
C GLU A 5 -20.26 -2.78 29.66
N LEU A 6 -19.83 -3.17 28.46
CA LEU A 6 -20.43 -4.31 27.76
C LEU A 6 -20.67 -5.41 28.81
N PRO A 7 -21.89 -5.93 28.96
CA PRO A 7 -22.15 -6.92 29.99
C PRO A 7 -21.13 -8.04 29.82
N ARG A 8 -20.28 -8.25 30.83
CA ARG A 8 -19.53 -9.50 30.97
C ARG A 8 -20.58 -10.59 30.81
N ILE A 9 -20.61 -11.27 29.66
CA ILE A 9 -21.62 -12.27 29.32
C ILE A 9 -21.46 -13.38 30.36
N SER A 10 -22.22 -13.26 31.44
CA SER A 10 -22.18 -14.09 32.65
C SER A 10 -23.01 -15.36 32.48
N ARG A 11 -23.52 -15.60 31.26
CA ARG A 11 -24.19 -16.83 30.85
C ARG A 11 -23.56 -17.31 29.55
N ARG A 12 -22.37 -17.89 29.64
CA ARG A 12 -21.79 -18.70 28.56
C ARG A 12 -22.64 -19.96 28.44
N LEU A 13 -23.30 -20.14 27.30
CA LEU A 13 -23.97 -21.41 27.00
C LEU A 13 -22.90 -22.51 27.04
N PRO A 14 -23.13 -23.65 27.70
CA PRO A 14 -22.20 -24.76 27.62
C PRO A 14 -22.04 -25.16 26.14
N PRO A 15 -20.81 -25.41 25.68
CA PRO A 15 -20.58 -25.86 24.30
C PRO A 15 -21.44 -27.08 24.00
N LEU A 16 -22.06 -27.08 22.83
CA LEU A 16 -22.53 -28.33 22.24
C LEU A 16 -21.31 -29.25 22.07
N PRO A 17 -21.37 -30.52 22.51
CA PRO A 17 -20.22 -31.42 22.44
C PRO A 17 -19.63 -31.46 21.03
N GLY A 18 -18.30 -31.29 20.91
CA GLY A 18 -17.57 -31.33 19.64
C GLY A 18 -17.58 -30.05 18.79
N MET A 19 -18.44 -29.07 19.11
CA MET A 19 -18.54 -27.83 18.32
C MET A 19 -17.27 -26.96 18.42
N LEU A 20 -16.66 -26.88 19.60
CA LEU A 20 -15.40 -26.14 19.80
C LEU A 20 -14.26 -26.77 18.99
N ASP A 21 -14.13 -28.09 19.03
CA ASP A 21 -13.08 -28.83 18.31
C ASP A 21 -13.23 -28.65 16.80
N GLU A 22 -14.46 -28.75 16.29
CA GLU A 22 -14.76 -28.52 14.88
C GLU A 22 -14.44 -27.08 14.45
N MET A 23 -14.79 -26.10 15.28
CA MET A 23 -14.49 -24.69 15.00
C MET A 23 -12.99 -24.40 14.96
N LEU A 24 -12.22 -24.95 15.92
CA LEU A 24 -10.76 -24.80 15.94
C LEU A 24 -10.14 -25.49 14.71
N ASP A 25 -10.54 -26.71 14.37
CA ASP A 25 -10.02 -27.39 13.18
C ASP A 25 -10.36 -26.62 11.88
N GLN A 26 -11.57 -26.09 11.76
CA GLN A 26 -11.95 -25.22 10.63
C GLN A 26 -11.10 -23.94 10.60
N ALA A 27 -10.79 -23.33 11.74
CA ALA A 27 -9.95 -22.13 11.81
C ALA A 27 -8.52 -22.42 11.37
N LEU A 28 -7.95 -23.56 11.81
CA LEU A 28 -6.64 -24.03 11.39
C LEU A 28 -6.58 -24.25 9.87
N ARG A 29 -7.61 -24.90 9.30
CA ARG A 29 -7.72 -25.11 7.84
C ARG A 29 -7.85 -23.79 7.08
N ALA A 30 -8.66 -22.85 7.59
CA ALA A 30 -8.83 -21.52 7.00
C ALA A 30 -7.49 -20.75 6.98
N ARG A 31 -6.75 -20.76 8.10
CA ARG A 31 -5.43 -20.13 8.20
C ARG A 31 -4.42 -20.74 7.23
N ARG A 32 -4.35 -22.07 7.15
CA ARG A 32 -3.45 -22.75 6.20
C ARG A 32 -3.79 -22.43 4.75
N ARG A 33 -5.08 -22.38 4.42
CA ARG A 33 -5.56 -21.97 3.10
C ARG A 33 -5.17 -20.52 2.80
N ARG A 34 -5.34 -19.61 3.75
CA ARG A 34 -4.91 -18.21 3.63
C ARG A 34 -3.42 -18.09 3.32
N ILE A 35 -2.55 -18.79 4.07
CA ILE A 35 -1.09 -18.78 3.84
C ILE A 35 -0.75 -19.32 2.44
N MET A 36 -1.32 -20.47 2.07
CA MET A 36 -1.12 -21.06 0.74
C MET A 36 -1.50 -20.10 -0.38
N MET A 37 -2.59 -19.36 -0.18
CA MET A 37 -3.10 -18.42 -1.17
C MET A 37 -2.29 -17.12 -1.22
N ALA A 38 -1.83 -16.62 -0.07
CA ALA A 38 -1.01 -15.42 0.03
C ALA A 38 0.39 -15.63 -0.59
N ASN A 39 0.95 -16.83 -0.44
CA ASN A 39 2.27 -17.18 -0.99
C ASN A 39 2.24 -17.47 -2.50
N ASN A 40 1.05 -17.57 -3.12
CA ASN A 40 0.94 -17.82 -4.54
C ASN A 40 0.83 -16.49 -5.29
N ALA A 41 1.93 -16.08 -5.92
CA ALA A 41 2.04 -14.83 -6.69
C ALA A 41 1.01 -14.69 -7.84
N SER A 42 0.39 -15.80 -8.27
CA SER A 42 -0.64 -15.80 -9.33
C SER A 42 -2.07 -15.63 -8.83
N LEU A 43 -2.32 -15.73 -7.52
CA LEU A 43 -3.67 -15.62 -6.96
C LEU A 43 -4.05 -14.17 -6.68
N ASN A 44 -5.29 -13.83 -7.05
CA ASN A 44 -5.90 -12.55 -6.69
C ASN A 44 -5.97 -12.46 -5.15
N LEU A 45 -5.41 -11.39 -4.59
CA LEU A 45 -5.38 -11.10 -3.15
C LEU A 45 -6.76 -11.16 -2.47
N MET A 46 -7.89 -11.21 -3.17
CA MET A 46 -9.19 -11.38 -2.50
C MET A 46 -9.91 -12.67 -2.71
N ALA A 47 -9.25 -13.61 -3.36
CA ALA A 47 -9.50 -14.97 -2.98
C ALA A 47 -9.17 -15.19 -1.46
N LEU A 48 -8.38 -14.31 -0.82
CA LEU A 48 -8.12 -14.32 0.64
C LEU A 48 -9.32 -13.86 1.49
N ARG A 49 -10.31 -13.16 0.93
CA ARG A 49 -11.47 -12.69 1.69
C ARG A 49 -12.26 -13.84 2.32
N VAL A 50 -12.47 -14.92 1.57
CA VAL A 50 -13.24 -16.09 2.03
C VAL A 50 -12.56 -16.77 3.22
N PRO A 51 -11.26 -17.12 3.18
CA PRO A 51 -10.60 -17.67 4.36
C PRO A 51 -10.47 -16.65 5.50
N ASP A 52 -10.31 -15.35 5.23
CA ASP A 52 -10.25 -14.32 6.29
C ASP A 52 -11.58 -14.17 7.04
N GLU A 53 -12.72 -14.03 6.33
CA GLU A 53 -14.05 -13.95 6.96
C GLU A 53 -14.37 -15.20 7.78
N ALA A 54 -14.02 -16.38 7.27
CA ALA A 54 -14.20 -17.64 8.00
C ALA A 54 -13.33 -17.68 9.26
N LEU A 55 -12.05 -17.30 9.14
CA LEU A 55 -11.11 -17.25 10.26
C LEU A 55 -11.59 -16.29 11.35
N ASP A 56 -12.06 -15.11 10.98
CA ASP A 56 -12.57 -14.09 11.89
C ASP A 56 -13.77 -14.59 12.69
N GLN A 57 -14.77 -15.14 11.99
CA GLN A 57 -15.96 -15.69 12.62
C GLN A 57 -15.62 -16.85 13.57
N LEU A 58 -14.73 -17.75 13.16
CA LEU A 58 -14.35 -18.92 13.95
C LEU A 58 -13.56 -18.54 15.19
N VAL A 59 -12.60 -17.60 15.08
CA VAL A 59 -11.82 -17.13 16.24
C VAL A 59 -12.70 -16.37 17.24
N GLN A 60 -13.55 -15.45 16.76
CA GLN A 60 -14.47 -14.71 17.63
C GLN A 60 -15.47 -15.65 18.31
N SER A 61 -16.01 -16.61 17.57
CA SER A 61 -16.94 -17.58 18.13
C SER A 61 -16.23 -18.53 19.10
N ALA A 62 -14.98 -18.93 18.82
CA ALA A 62 -14.16 -19.73 19.74
C ALA A 62 -13.87 -18.95 21.04
N ALA A 63 -13.65 -17.64 20.95
CA ALA A 63 -13.46 -16.78 22.12
C ALA A 63 -14.68 -16.76 23.07
N LEU A 64 -15.90 -17.05 22.58
CA LEU A 64 -17.09 -17.17 23.44
C LEU A 64 -16.96 -18.32 24.46
N TYR A 65 -16.19 -19.37 24.13
CA TYR A 65 -15.90 -20.49 25.03
C TYR A 65 -14.79 -20.19 26.06
N GLY A 66 -14.08 -19.07 25.90
CA GLY A 66 -13.07 -18.58 26.84
C GLY A 66 -11.97 -19.59 27.14
N GLN A 67 -11.80 -19.95 28.41
CA GLN A 67 -10.69 -20.80 28.88
C GLN A 67 -10.69 -22.21 28.26
N GLN A 68 -11.85 -22.73 27.86
CA GLN A 68 -11.92 -24.02 27.18
C GLN A 68 -11.29 -23.95 25.78
N ALA A 69 -11.53 -22.87 25.04
CA ALA A 69 -10.89 -22.66 23.74
C ALA A 69 -9.38 -22.44 23.87
N VAL A 70 -8.94 -21.79 24.94
CA VAL A 70 -7.52 -21.63 25.26
C VAL A 70 -6.85 -22.99 25.49
N ALA A 71 -7.41 -23.81 26.38
CA ALA A 71 -6.86 -25.14 26.68
C ALA A 71 -6.82 -26.04 25.42
N ALA A 72 -7.92 -26.08 24.65
CA ALA A 72 -7.98 -26.87 23.42
C ALA A 72 -6.96 -26.39 22.36
N ALA A 73 -6.75 -25.07 22.23
CA ALA A 73 -5.74 -24.53 21.33
C ALA A 73 -4.30 -24.87 21.80
N ASP A 74 -4.03 -24.86 23.10
CA ASP A 74 -2.74 -25.28 23.65
C ASP A 74 -2.47 -26.78 23.42
N ASP A 75 -3.50 -27.63 23.56
CA ASP A 75 -3.42 -29.07 23.24
C ASP A 75 -3.16 -29.32 21.74
N LEU A 76 -3.78 -28.53 20.86
CA LEU A 76 -3.51 -28.56 19.41
C LEU A 76 -2.06 -28.16 19.10
N ILE A 77 -1.51 -27.13 19.74
CA ILE A 77 -0.10 -26.75 19.54
C ILE A 77 0.86 -27.84 20.02
N GLY A 78 0.50 -28.56 21.09
CA GLY A 78 1.29 -29.67 21.63
C GLY A 78 1.29 -30.91 20.74
N SER A 79 0.24 -31.10 19.92
CA SER A 79 0.02 -32.31 19.11
C SER A 79 0.33 -32.14 17.62
N LEU A 80 0.42 -30.90 17.12
CA LEU A 80 0.64 -30.59 15.71
C LEU A 80 2.09 -30.16 15.44
N ASP A 81 2.52 -30.38 14.19
CA ASP A 81 3.85 -30.00 13.69
C ASP A 81 3.78 -29.16 12.39
N GLY A 82 4.90 -28.51 12.07
CA GLY A 82 5.08 -27.74 10.84
C GLY A 82 4.01 -26.67 10.60
N ALA A 83 3.45 -26.63 9.38
CA ALA A 83 2.46 -25.63 8.99
C ALA A 83 1.11 -25.75 9.75
N ALA A 84 0.81 -26.91 10.33
CA ALA A 84 -0.38 -27.06 11.17
C ALA A 84 -0.17 -26.43 12.55
N LYS A 85 1.05 -26.55 13.09
CA LYS A 85 1.47 -25.89 14.33
C LYS A 85 1.47 -24.37 14.20
N ASP A 86 1.98 -23.84 13.08
CA ASP A 86 1.93 -22.39 12.78
C ASP A 86 0.48 -21.84 12.84
N ALA A 87 -0.45 -22.55 12.21
CA ALA A 87 -1.86 -22.19 12.23
C ALA A 87 -2.48 -22.26 13.63
N ALA A 88 -2.12 -23.27 14.42
CA ALA A 88 -2.57 -23.40 15.81
C ALA A 88 -2.01 -22.27 16.70
N VAL A 89 -0.74 -21.91 16.53
CA VAL A 89 -0.10 -20.78 17.22
C VAL A 89 -0.81 -19.48 16.89
N PHE A 90 -1.11 -19.24 15.60
CA PHE A 90 -1.88 -18.08 15.17
C PHE A 90 -3.24 -18.01 15.89
N VAL A 91 -4.01 -19.11 15.89
CA VAL A 91 -5.33 -19.16 16.53
C VAL A 91 -5.22 -18.90 18.04
N ARG A 92 -4.24 -19.51 18.71
CA ARG A 92 -4.01 -19.33 20.16
C ARG A 92 -3.65 -17.89 20.52
N VAL A 93 -2.81 -17.23 19.73
CA VAL A 93 -2.45 -15.82 19.93
C VAL A 93 -3.64 -14.92 19.63
N ALA A 94 -4.41 -15.19 18.56
CA ALA A 94 -5.60 -14.42 18.24
C ALA A 94 -6.66 -14.53 19.34
N LEU A 95 -6.87 -15.74 19.91
CA LEU A 95 -7.69 -15.95 21.09
C LEU A 95 -7.17 -15.18 22.31
N ALA A 96 -5.84 -15.16 22.53
CA ALA A 96 -5.24 -14.40 23.62
C ALA A 96 -5.54 -12.89 23.51
N VAL A 97 -5.48 -12.34 22.30
CA VAL A 97 -5.85 -10.94 22.06
C VAL A 97 -7.35 -10.73 22.32
N GLN A 98 -8.21 -11.51 21.67
CA GLN A 98 -9.68 -11.40 21.79
C GLN A 98 -10.18 -11.55 23.23
N LEU A 99 -9.55 -12.42 24.01
CA LEU A 99 -9.90 -12.68 25.41
C LEU A 99 -9.24 -11.72 26.41
N ARG A 100 -8.37 -10.80 25.95
CA ARG A 100 -7.51 -9.97 26.82
C ARG A 100 -6.72 -10.82 27.81
N ASP A 101 -6.13 -11.90 27.32
CA ASP A 101 -5.37 -12.87 28.09
C ASP A 101 -4.07 -12.25 28.62
N ALA A 102 -3.85 -12.33 29.94
CA ALA A 102 -2.64 -11.83 30.58
C ALA A 102 -1.36 -12.53 30.08
N THR A 103 -1.49 -13.74 29.52
CA THR A 103 -0.36 -14.55 29.03
C THR A 103 0.11 -14.17 27.62
N LEU A 104 -0.54 -13.21 26.94
CA LEU A 104 -0.22 -12.81 25.57
C LEU A 104 1.28 -12.51 25.37
N ALA A 105 1.90 -11.77 26.30
CA ALA A 105 3.33 -11.45 26.21
C ALA A 105 4.22 -12.70 26.31
N GLN A 106 3.86 -13.67 27.15
CA GLN A 106 4.58 -14.93 27.29
C GLN A 106 4.45 -15.80 26.04
N LEU A 107 3.26 -15.83 25.43
CA LEU A 107 3.01 -16.50 24.15
C LEU A 107 3.83 -15.87 23.03
N ALA A 108 3.86 -14.54 22.96
CA ALA A 108 4.66 -13.82 21.98
C ALA A 108 6.15 -14.16 22.17
N VAL A 109 6.70 -14.07 23.39
CA VAL A 109 8.10 -14.47 23.65
C VAL A 109 8.38 -15.92 23.25
N ARG A 110 7.45 -16.83 23.52
CA ARG A 110 7.61 -18.25 23.22
C ARG A 110 7.63 -18.56 21.72
N TYR A 111 6.80 -17.88 20.93
CA TYR A 111 6.56 -18.27 19.53
C TYR A 111 7.06 -17.27 18.48
N LEU A 112 7.48 -16.06 18.86
CA LEU A 112 7.90 -15.03 17.90
C LEU A 112 9.18 -15.41 17.14
N SER A 113 10.07 -16.24 17.70
CA SER A 113 11.24 -16.75 16.98
C SER A 113 10.89 -17.79 15.93
N ASP A 114 10.03 -18.74 16.29
CA ASP A 114 9.78 -19.94 15.49
C ASP A 114 8.61 -19.75 14.51
N PHE A 115 7.63 -18.93 14.89
CA PHE A 115 6.40 -18.63 14.13
C PHE A 115 6.12 -17.11 14.08
N PRO A 116 7.07 -16.27 13.62
CA PRO A 116 6.96 -14.81 13.67
C PRO A 116 5.73 -14.27 12.95
N GLN A 117 5.38 -14.85 11.79
CA GLN A 117 4.26 -14.39 10.99
C GLN A 117 2.91 -14.72 11.64
N ALA A 118 2.79 -15.87 12.30
CA ALA A 118 1.59 -16.24 13.04
C ALA A 118 1.32 -15.26 14.19
N VAL A 119 2.34 -14.92 14.98
CA VAL A 119 2.22 -13.97 16.10
C VAL A 119 1.90 -12.56 15.59
N ARG A 120 2.61 -12.11 14.54
CA ARG A 120 2.38 -10.78 13.92
C ARG A 120 0.97 -10.64 13.37
N ASP A 121 0.53 -11.57 12.53
CA ASP A 121 -0.79 -11.52 11.90
C ASP A 121 -1.89 -11.56 12.95
N ALA A 122 -1.76 -12.40 13.98
CA ALA A 122 -2.76 -12.50 15.05
C ALA A 122 -2.89 -11.19 15.85
N CYS A 123 -1.77 -10.57 16.25
CA CYS A 123 -1.78 -9.32 17.01
C CYS A 123 -2.23 -8.11 16.19
N TRP A 124 -1.98 -8.12 14.87
CA TRP A 124 -2.45 -7.07 13.96
C TRP A 124 -3.94 -7.21 13.68
N PHE A 125 -4.39 -8.36 13.16
CA PHE A 125 -5.71 -8.48 12.56
C PHE A 125 -6.86 -8.68 13.55
N TYR A 126 -6.59 -9.01 14.81
CA TYR A 126 -7.62 -9.33 15.81
C TYR A 126 -7.67 -8.34 16.97
N PRO A 127 -7.86 -7.03 16.76
CA PRO A 127 -8.05 -6.10 17.88
C PRO A 127 -9.33 -6.44 18.64
N VAL A 128 -9.37 -6.11 19.93
CA VAL A 128 -10.59 -6.25 20.74
C VAL A 128 -11.49 -5.07 20.42
N THR A 129 -12.75 -5.30 20.06
CA THR A 129 -13.69 -4.20 19.83
C THR A 129 -14.10 -3.60 21.18
N SER A 130 -13.91 -2.29 21.38
CA SER A 130 -14.37 -1.56 22.58
C SER A 130 -15.69 -0.82 22.38
N GLY A 131 -16.15 -0.74 21.13
CA GLY A 131 -17.41 -0.10 20.75
C GLY A 131 -17.72 -0.31 19.27
N VAL A 132 -18.77 0.37 18.77
CA VAL A 132 -19.19 0.28 17.36
C VAL A 132 -18.16 0.89 16.41
N LEU A 133 -17.33 1.82 16.90
CA LEU A 133 -16.38 2.63 16.11
C LEU A 133 -14.96 2.68 16.70
N THR A 134 -14.69 1.94 17.78
CA THR A 134 -13.41 2.03 18.50
C THR A 134 -12.78 0.67 18.70
N ASP A 135 -11.56 0.53 18.20
CA ASP A 135 -10.71 -0.61 18.47
C ASP A 135 -9.94 -0.37 19.78
N ASP A 136 -9.90 -1.40 20.63
CA ASP A 136 -9.05 -1.42 21.81
C ASP A 136 -7.66 -1.95 21.44
N ASN A 137 -6.67 -1.08 21.56
CA ASN A 137 -5.25 -1.41 21.33
C ASN A 137 -4.51 -1.73 22.65
N SER A 138 -5.23 -2.01 23.75
CA SER A 138 -4.64 -2.29 25.07
C SER A 138 -3.69 -3.49 25.06
N HIS A 139 -3.90 -4.47 24.19
CA HIS A 139 -2.99 -5.62 24.04
C HIS A 139 -1.60 -5.20 23.52
N ILE A 140 -1.52 -4.19 22.65
CA ILE A 140 -0.26 -3.65 22.14
C ILE A 140 0.46 -2.88 23.25
N VAL A 141 -0.28 -2.12 24.06
CA VAL A 141 0.26 -1.45 25.25
C VAL A 141 0.78 -2.48 26.27
N GLN A 142 0.04 -3.56 26.49
CA GLN A 142 0.46 -4.66 27.35
C GLN A 142 1.74 -5.32 26.81
N LEU A 143 1.81 -5.62 25.51
CA LEU A 143 3.01 -6.18 24.87
C LEU A 143 4.21 -5.25 25.04
N PHE A 144 4.01 -3.95 24.84
CA PHE A 144 5.06 -2.95 25.00
C PHE A 144 5.57 -2.90 26.45
N ASN A 145 4.67 -2.80 27.43
CA ASN A 145 5.04 -2.72 28.84
C ASN A 145 5.66 -4.03 29.38
N SER A 146 5.27 -5.19 28.83
CA SER A 146 5.79 -6.49 29.25
C SER A 146 7.15 -6.84 28.62
N ALA A 147 7.66 -5.98 27.73
CA ALA A 147 8.87 -6.25 26.96
C ALA A 147 10.18 -5.85 27.67
N ASP A 148 10.15 -5.58 28.98
CA ASP A 148 11.35 -5.32 29.77
C ASP A 148 12.29 -6.54 29.74
N GLY A 149 13.49 -6.36 29.17
CA GLY A 149 14.51 -7.41 29.03
C GLY A 149 14.37 -8.32 27.80
N ALA A 150 13.28 -8.25 27.04
CA ALA A 150 13.05 -9.05 25.83
C ALA A 150 13.11 -8.17 24.57
N GLY A 151 14.33 -7.94 24.03
CA GLY A 151 14.56 -7.03 22.90
C GLY A 151 13.70 -7.31 21.66
N GLN A 152 13.53 -8.58 21.29
CA GLN A 152 12.68 -8.99 20.16
C GLN A 152 11.20 -8.68 20.39
N LEU A 153 10.70 -8.88 21.63
CA LEU A 153 9.33 -8.53 22.00
C LEU A 153 9.12 -7.01 21.96
N ARG A 154 10.11 -6.23 22.42
CA ARG A 154 10.06 -4.76 22.39
C ARG A 154 10.00 -4.25 20.95
N GLN A 155 10.85 -4.78 20.07
CA GLN A 155 10.85 -4.44 18.65
C GLN A 155 9.49 -4.74 18.00
N PHE A 156 8.95 -5.93 18.27
CA PHE A 156 7.63 -6.33 17.81
C PHE A 156 6.51 -5.43 18.33
N ALA A 157 6.51 -5.07 19.61
CA ALA A 157 5.52 -4.17 20.19
C ALA A 157 5.57 -2.76 19.56
N VAL A 158 6.77 -2.23 19.29
CA VAL A 158 6.97 -0.96 18.58
C VAL A 158 6.41 -1.04 17.16
N GLU A 159 6.72 -2.12 16.43
CA GLU A 159 6.21 -2.37 15.07
C GLU A 159 4.67 -2.36 15.06
N MET A 160 4.04 -3.09 16.00
CA MET A 160 2.58 -3.16 16.13
C MET A 160 1.96 -1.83 16.55
N ALA A 161 2.60 -1.08 17.44
CA ALA A 161 2.14 0.24 17.84
C ALA A 161 2.07 1.17 16.62
N GLY A 162 3.12 1.20 15.80
CA GLY A 162 3.16 1.99 14.57
C GLY A 162 2.06 1.62 13.59
N LEU A 163 1.88 0.33 13.32
CA LEU A 163 0.87 -0.18 12.37
C LEU A 163 -0.58 0.11 12.78
N ARG A 164 -0.83 0.32 14.08
CA ARG A 164 -2.16 0.53 14.65
C ARG A 164 -2.37 1.95 15.19
N ASP A 165 -1.44 2.86 14.91
CA ASP A 165 -1.46 4.26 15.39
C ASP A 165 -1.79 4.36 16.89
N VAL A 166 -1.02 3.65 17.74
CA VAL A 166 -1.26 3.61 19.19
C VAL A 166 -0.71 4.87 19.86
N LYS A 167 -1.50 5.96 19.80
CA LYS A 167 -1.11 7.31 20.27
C LYS A 167 -0.59 7.39 21.69
N SER A 168 -1.09 6.54 22.59
CA SER A 168 -0.65 6.50 23.99
C SER A 168 0.82 6.09 24.16
N LEU A 169 1.42 5.43 23.16
CA LEU A 169 2.82 4.97 23.19
C LEU A 169 3.79 5.97 22.52
N HIS A 170 3.31 7.07 21.95
CA HIS A 170 4.15 8.01 21.18
C HIS A 170 5.40 8.48 21.92
N ALA A 171 5.23 9.00 23.14
CA ALA A 171 6.36 9.50 23.93
C ALA A 171 7.37 8.39 24.24
N GLN A 172 6.86 7.23 24.64
CA GLN A 172 7.70 6.08 24.99
C GLN A 172 8.47 5.52 23.79
N ILE A 173 7.89 5.57 22.58
CA ILE A 173 8.58 5.18 21.35
C ILE A 173 9.60 6.25 20.94
N ALA A 174 9.30 7.54 21.14
CA ALA A 174 10.25 8.61 20.89
C ALA A 174 11.51 8.51 21.78
N ASP A 175 11.36 8.06 23.03
CA ASP A 175 12.49 7.80 23.93
C ASP A 175 13.41 6.65 23.44
N LEU A 176 12.93 5.80 22.52
CA LEU A 176 13.72 4.70 21.93
C LEU A 176 14.54 5.12 20.71
N LEU A 177 14.43 6.36 20.24
CA LEU A 177 15.16 6.82 19.05
C LEU A 177 16.68 6.76 19.23
N ASP A 178 17.17 7.00 20.44
CA ASP A 178 18.59 6.96 20.79
C ASP A 178 19.09 5.54 21.12
N ASN A 179 18.19 4.54 21.15
CA ASN A 179 18.56 3.15 21.40
C ASN A 179 18.99 2.47 20.10
N THR A 180 20.28 2.19 19.95
CA THR A 180 20.85 1.62 18.71
C THR A 180 20.16 0.35 18.21
N ALA A 181 19.65 -0.51 19.11
CA ALA A 181 18.98 -1.75 18.72
C ALA A 181 17.52 -1.55 18.25
N LEU A 182 16.87 -0.45 18.66
CA LEU A 182 15.44 -0.19 18.40
C LEU A 182 15.19 1.06 17.56
N SER A 183 16.22 1.88 17.33
CA SER A 183 16.13 3.19 16.68
C SER A 183 15.42 3.12 15.33
N ALA A 184 15.81 2.17 14.46
CA ALA A 184 15.17 1.98 13.15
C ALA A 184 13.67 1.66 13.28
N SER A 185 13.30 0.73 14.16
CA SER A 185 11.90 0.34 14.37
C SER A 185 11.09 1.47 15.00
N ALA A 186 11.68 2.25 15.91
CA ALA A 186 11.04 3.40 16.53
C ALA A 186 10.79 4.52 15.52
N HIS A 187 11.77 4.85 14.67
CA HIS A 187 11.58 5.80 13.56
C HIS A 187 10.47 5.36 12.61
N ILE A 188 10.41 4.07 12.24
CA ILE A 188 9.37 3.53 11.36
C ILE A 188 7.99 3.62 12.02
N ALA A 189 7.90 3.27 13.31
CA ALA A 189 6.64 3.36 14.03
C ALA A 189 6.12 4.80 14.11
N LEU A 190 6.99 5.77 14.42
CA LEU A 190 6.63 7.19 14.46
C LEU A 190 6.23 7.72 13.08
N ALA A 191 6.88 7.28 12.00
CA ALA A 191 6.47 7.62 10.63
C ALA A 191 5.04 7.11 10.33
N ARG A 192 4.75 5.85 10.65
CA ARG A 192 3.40 5.26 10.49
C ARG A 192 2.32 5.98 11.30
N MET A 193 2.69 6.50 12.47
CA MET A 193 1.82 7.28 13.36
C MET A 193 1.62 8.74 12.91
N GLY A 194 2.28 9.18 11.83
CA GLY A 194 2.29 10.59 11.42
C GLY A 194 2.98 11.51 12.44
N ALA A 195 3.85 10.96 13.28
CA ALA A 195 4.56 11.64 14.36
C ALA A 195 6.07 11.75 14.08
N ALA A 196 6.49 11.60 12.82
CA ALA A 196 7.89 11.75 12.44
C ALA A 196 8.40 13.16 12.74
N THR A 197 9.61 13.25 13.28
CA THR A 197 10.26 14.52 13.62
C THR A 197 11.47 14.77 12.73
N GLY A 198 12.13 15.93 12.91
CA GLY A 198 13.42 16.21 12.26
C GLY A 198 14.51 15.17 12.58
N ALA A 199 14.41 14.45 13.70
CA ALA A 199 15.30 13.33 14.00
C ALA A 199 15.09 12.17 13.02
N THR A 200 13.83 11.81 12.70
CA THR A 200 13.51 10.76 11.71
C THR A 200 14.02 11.12 10.33
N ARG A 201 13.91 12.39 9.92
CA ARG A 201 14.49 12.86 8.65
C ARG A 201 16.01 12.70 8.61
N ARG A 202 16.72 13.12 9.67
CA ARG A 202 18.19 12.97 9.76
C ARG A 202 18.60 11.50 9.72
N PHE A 203 17.90 10.65 10.46
CA PHE A 203 18.16 9.20 10.45
C PHE A 203 17.99 8.60 9.05
N ALA A 204 16.93 8.96 8.32
CA ALA A 204 16.75 8.51 6.94
C ALA A 204 17.87 9.00 6.01
N HIS A 205 18.32 10.25 6.18
CA HIS A 205 19.43 10.82 5.41
C HIS A 205 20.74 10.08 5.67
N ASP A 206 21.09 9.88 6.94
CA ASP A 206 22.31 9.19 7.34
C ASP A 206 22.29 7.73 6.88
N SER A 207 21.11 7.09 6.92
CA SER A 207 20.92 5.71 6.44
C SER A 207 21.10 5.57 4.93
N LEU A 208 20.60 6.52 4.12
CA LEU A 208 20.85 6.52 2.66
C LEU A 208 22.31 6.86 2.34
N ALA A 209 22.89 7.83 3.07
CA ALA A 209 24.27 8.25 2.87
C ALA A 209 25.28 7.16 3.21
N ALA A 210 24.97 6.28 4.17
CA ALA A 210 25.79 5.11 4.48
C ALA A 210 25.91 4.13 3.29
N GLY A 211 24.92 4.09 2.39
CA GLY A 211 24.94 3.29 1.17
C GLY A 211 24.82 1.77 1.38
N GLU A 212 24.66 1.30 2.62
CA GLU A 212 24.46 -0.12 2.92
C GLU A 212 23.04 -0.57 2.56
N PRO A 213 22.84 -1.73 1.90
CA PRO A 213 21.53 -2.16 1.42
C PRO A 213 20.42 -2.19 2.47
N MET A 214 20.74 -2.61 3.71
CA MET A 214 19.76 -2.65 4.81
C MET A 214 19.37 -1.25 5.31
N HIS A 215 20.33 -0.33 5.39
CA HIS A 215 20.06 1.06 5.79
C HIS A 215 19.26 1.79 4.71
N CYS A 216 19.61 1.57 3.44
CA CYS A 216 18.83 2.05 2.30
C CYS A 216 17.39 1.51 2.33
N ALA A 217 17.18 0.21 2.56
CA ALA A 217 15.85 -0.37 2.67
C ALA A 217 15.04 0.23 3.83
N THR A 218 15.69 0.50 4.97
CA THR A 218 15.07 1.11 6.14
C THR A 218 14.65 2.55 5.86
N ALA A 219 15.52 3.36 5.26
CA ALA A 219 15.21 4.74 4.88
C ALA A 219 14.09 4.80 3.84
N MET A 220 14.08 3.88 2.88
CA MET A 220 13.03 3.79 1.88
C MET A 220 11.70 3.35 2.46
N THR A 221 11.73 2.44 3.45
CA THR A 221 10.55 2.10 4.25
C THR A 221 10.02 3.35 4.97
N LEU A 222 10.88 4.11 5.65
CA LEU A 222 10.49 5.36 6.32
C LEU A 222 9.82 6.35 5.37
N ILE A 223 10.43 6.60 4.22
CA ILE A 223 9.91 7.49 3.18
C ILE A 223 8.56 6.99 2.64
N GLY A 224 8.39 5.66 2.56
CA GLY A 224 7.15 5.06 2.14
C GLY A 224 6.01 5.18 3.14
N GLU A 225 6.32 5.06 4.43
CA GLU A 225 5.34 5.18 5.52
C GLU A 225 4.95 6.65 5.76
N ASP A 226 5.91 7.58 5.67
CA ASP A 226 5.67 9.02 5.74
C ASP A 226 6.48 9.79 4.69
N PRO A 227 5.90 10.06 3.51
CA PRO A 227 6.59 10.80 2.46
C PRO A 227 6.90 12.25 2.83
N SER A 228 6.31 12.83 3.89
CA SER A 228 6.61 14.20 4.31
C SER A 228 8.03 14.34 4.88
N ILE A 229 8.64 13.24 5.33
CA ILE A 229 10.01 13.25 5.84
C ILE A 229 11.02 13.45 4.71
N ALA A 230 10.70 12.99 3.50
CA ALA A 230 11.59 13.13 2.36
C ALA A 230 11.76 14.61 2.03
N ASP A 231 12.95 15.07 1.73
CA ASP A 231 13.18 16.36 1.08
C ASP A 231 13.85 16.11 -0.27
N ASN A 232 14.11 17.17 -1.04
CA ASN A 232 14.72 17.00 -2.36
C ASN A 232 16.12 16.38 -2.25
N ALA A 233 16.89 16.67 -1.20
CA ALA A 233 18.22 16.09 -1.01
C ALA A 233 18.15 14.58 -0.74
N LEU A 234 17.24 14.16 0.15
CA LEU A 234 17.01 12.76 0.48
C LEU A 234 16.56 11.96 -0.74
N LEU A 235 15.64 12.51 -1.53
CA LEU A 235 15.17 11.87 -2.75
C LEU A 235 16.30 11.71 -3.76
N GLN A 236 17.14 12.73 -3.97
CA GLN A 236 18.30 12.64 -4.87
C GLN A 236 19.30 11.55 -4.44
N LEU A 237 19.47 11.30 -3.14
CA LEU A 237 20.26 10.17 -2.64
C LEU A 237 19.62 8.81 -2.90
N ALA A 238 18.28 8.75 -2.98
CA ALA A 238 17.53 7.52 -3.20
C ALA A 238 17.39 7.11 -4.67
N LEU A 239 17.32 8.06 -5.61
CA LEU A 239 17.16 7.80 -7.05
C LEU A 239 18.26 6.94 -7.71
N PRO A 240 19.53 6.90 -7.25
CA PRO A 240 20.56 6.04 -7.82
C PRO A 240 20.65 4.64 -7.17
N LEU A 241 19.80 4.30 -6.20
CA LEU A 241 19.86 3.03 -5.47
C LEU A 241 19.36 1.82 -6.29
N ASP A 242 19.25 0.65 -5.65
CA ASP A 242 18.73 -0.57 -6.27
C ASP A 242 17.33 -0.35 -6.89
N PRO A 243 17.06 -0.87 -8.12
CA PRO A 243 15.77 -0.77 -8.80
C PRO A 243 14.54 -1.06 -7.92
N ALA A 244 14.63 -1.98 -6.95
CA ALA A 244 13.51 -2.34 -6.08
C ALA A 244 13.02 -1.17 -5.20
N TYR A 245 13.91 -0.25 -4.83
CA TYR A 245 13.58 0.92 -3.99
C TYR A 245 13.37 2.19 -4.81
N VAL A 246 14.02 2.27 -5.96
CA VAL A 246 14.04 3.43 -6.84
C VAL A 246 12.64 3.81 -7.33
N GLU A 247 11.75 2.84 -7.59
CA GLU A 247 10.39 3.14 -8.09
C GLU A 247 9.57 4.03 -7.15
N GLN A 248 9.64 3.77 -5.84
CA GLN A 248 8.92 4.55 -4.83
C GLN A 248 9.53 5.95 -4.68
N ALA A 249 10.87 6.04 -4.67
CA ALA A 249 11.58 7.32 -4.63
C ALA A 249 11.20 8.21 -5.84
N TRP A 250 11.19 7.65 -7.05
CA TRP A 250 10.76 8.37 -8.25
C TRP A 250 9.31 8.81 -8.17
N ALA A 251 8.40 7.95 -7.70
CA ALA A 251 6.99 8.31 -7.58
C ALA A 251 6.79 9.51 -6.65
N ILE A 252 7.44 9.53 -5.49
CA ILE A 252 7.36 10.63 -4.52
C ILE A 252 8.03 11.89 -5.07
N ALA A 253 9.20 11.76 -5.72
CA ALA A 253 9.92 12.90 -6.29
C ALA A 253 9.14 13.57 -7.44
N ILE A 254 8.56 12.78 -8.34
CA ILE A 254 7.73 13.27 -9.45
C ILE A 254 6.51 14.02 -8.93
N ALA A 255 5.93 13.56 -7.83
CA ALA A 255 4.75 14.18 -7.27
C ALA A 255 5.03 15.54 -6.61
N ARG A 256 6.30 15.87 -6.36
CA ARG A 256 6.74 17.15 -5.81
C ARG A 256 7.25 18.11 -6.88
N ASP A 257 8.07 17.62 -7.81
CA ASP A 257 8.57 18.43 -8.92
C ASP A 257 8.62 17.60 -10.21
N ALA A 258 7.44 17.42 -10.81
CA ALA A 258 7.28 16.57 -11.98
C ALA A 258 8.22 16.97 -13.13
N ARG A 259 8.43 18.28 -13.36
CA ARG A 259 9.19 18.76 -14.52
C ARG A 259 10.69 18.57 -14.32
N ALA A 260 11.22 18.93 -13.17
CA ALA A 260 12.64 18.71 -12.88
C ALA A 260 12.97 17.21 -12.94
N LEU A 261 12.10 16.35 -12.42
CA LEU A 261 12.31 14.90 -12.44
C LEU A 261 12.15 14.29 -13.85
N ALA A 262 11.20 14.75 -14.66
CA ALA A 262 11.08 14.34 -16.05
C ALA A 262 12.37 14.66 -16.83
N ASN A 263 12.89 15.87 -16.68
CA ASN A 263 14.15 16.29 -17.30
C ASN A 263 15.34 15.47 -16.79
N HIS A 264 15.41 15.23 -15.47
CA HIS A 264 16.46 14.41 -14.88
C HIS A 264 16.43 12.96 -15.42
N ALA A 265 15.24 12.37 -15.54
CA ALA A 265 15.06 11.04 -16.12
C ALA A 265 15.46 10.99 -17.60
N ALA A 266 15.10 12.00 -18.39
CA ALA A 266 15.47 12.10 -19.79
C ALA A 266 17.00 12.09 -19.97
N LEU A 267 17.73 12.82 -19.12
CA LEU A 267 19.20 12.95 -19.19
C LEU A 267 19.97 11.71 -18.68
N ARG A 268 19.34 10.83 -17.90
CA ARG A 268 20.00 9.63 -17.35
C ARG A 268 19.97 8.48 -18.34
N ALA A 269 21.11 8.13 -18.93
CA ALA A 269 21.20 7.02 -19.89
C ALA A 269 21.05 5.62 -19.24
N ASP A 270 21.30 5.51 -17.94
CA ASP A 270 21.33 4.26 -17.17
C ASP A 270 19.95 3.82 -16.65
N LEU A 271 18.91 4.66 -16.80
CA LEU A 271 17.55 4.29 -16.39
C LEU A 271 16.97 3.18 -17.26
N ALA A 272 16.54 2.10 -16.60
CA ALA A 272 15.87 0.99 -17.25
C ALA A 272 14.64 1.47 -18.06
N PRO A 273 14.44 0.96 -19.29
CA PRO A 273 13.33 1.40 -20.16
C PRO A 273 11.94 1.32 -19.50
N PRO A 274 11.59 0.27 -18.72
CA PRO A 274 10.30 0.23 -18.02
C PRO A 274 10.13 1.36 -17.00
N LEU A 275 11.19 1.71 -16.26
CA LEU A 275 11.12 2.80 -15.28
C LEU A 275 10.95 4.15 -15.98
N ARG A 276 11.71 4.42 -17.05
CA ARG A 276 11.57 5.63 -17.86
C ARG A 276 10.13 5.81 -18.37
N ALA A 277 9.54 4.74 -18.88
CA ALA A 277 8.18 4.77 -19.40
C ALA A 277 7.12 4.97 -18.29
N ARG A 278 7.36 4.46 -17.06
CA ARG A 278 6.53 4.79 -15.88
C ARG A 278 6.65 6.26 -15.49
N ILE A 279 7.86 6.81 -15.52
CA ILE A 279 8.10 8.24 -15.24
C ILE A 279 7.32 9.11 -16.23
N VAL A 280 7.33 8.75 -17.52
CA VAL A 280 6.49 9.40 -18.54
C VAL A 280 5.00 9.28 -18.21
N ALA A 281 4.50 8.10 -17.84
CA ALA A 281 3.09 7.91 -17.49
C ALA A 281 2.65 8.69 -16.23
N LEU A 282 3.55 8.86 -15.25
CA LEU A 282 3.29 9.59 -14.01
C LEU A 282 3.34 11.10 -14.22
N THR A 283 4.32 11.58 -14.99
CA THR A 283 4.50 13.01 -15.26
C THR A 283 3.50 13.50 -16.30
N GLY A 284 3.26 12.74 -17.37
CA GLY A 284 2.30 13.02 -18.43
C GLY A 284 2.71 14.17 -19.35
N PHE A 285 3.95 14.65 -19.31
CA PHE A 285 4.37 15.73 -20.22
C PHE A 285 4.34 15.28 -21.68
N VAL A 286 3.91 16.19 -22.56
CA VAL A 286 3.65 15.88 -23.97
C VAL A 286 4.91 15.42 -24.69
N ASP A 287 6.06 16.00 -24.38
CA ASP A 287 7.37 15.58 -24.91
C ASP A 287 7.67 14.11 -24.60
N GLY A 288 7.57 13.71 -23.33
CA GLY A 288 7.76 12.32 -22.92
C GLY A 288 6.73 11.38 -23.55
N VAL A 289 5.48 11.82 -23.73
CA VAL A 289 4.43 11.01 -24.38
C VAL A 289 4.73 10.81 -25.88
N VAL A 290 5.21 11.83 -26.58
CA VAL A 290 5.67 11.74 -27.98
C VAL A 290 6.78 10.70 -28.10
N GLU A 291 7.81 10.79 -27.24
CA GLU A 291 8.92 9.84 -27.22
C GLU A 291 8.46 8.40 -26.92
N ALA A 292 7.55 8.23 -25.94
CA ALA A 292 7.01 6.92 -25.61
C ALA A 292 6.23 6.31 -26.78
N CYS A 293 5.38 7.09 -27.46
CA CYS A 293 4.68 6.65 -28.66
C CYS A 293 5.64 6.30 -29.80
N ALA A 294 6.74 7.04 -29.96
CA ALA A 294 7.77 6.77 -30.95
C ALA A 294 8.43 5.41 -30.72
N MET A 295 8.85 5.13 -29.48
CA MET A 295 9.44 3.84 -29.10
C MET A 295 8.47 2.69 -29.33
N MET A 296 7.22 2.85 -28.86
CA MET A 296 6.17 1.84 -29.04
C MET A 296 5.91 1.58 -30.53
N ALA A 297 5.86 2.62 -31.38
CA ALA A 297 5.65 2.47 -32.82
C ALA A 297 6.77 1.68 -33.53
N GLN A 298 8.01 1.79 -33.05
CA GLN A 298 9.18 1.09 -33.59
C GLN A 298 9.30 -0.36 -33.07
N ALA A 299 8.77 -0.63 -31.87
CA ALA A 299 8.81 -1.95 -31.24
C ALA A 299 8.02 -3.00 -32.05
N ASP A 300 8.59 -4.19 -32.18
CA ASP A 300 7.97 -5.35 -32.81
C ASP A 300 6.78 -5.88 -32.00
N GLY A 301 5.73 -6.32 -32.69
CA GLY A 301 4.56 -6.93 -32.08
C GLY A 301 3.51 -5.94 -31.53
N PRO A 302 2.42 -6.47 -30.95
CA PRO A 302 1.36 -5.66 -30.37
C PRO A 302 1.83 -4.90 -29.13
N ILE A 303 1.08 -3.86 -28.77
CA ILE A 303 1.25 -3.12 -27.51
C ILE A 303 1.15 -4.10 -26.32
N SER A 304 2.22 -4.16 -25.53
CA SER A 304 2.27 -4.93 -24.28
C SER A 304 1.32 -4.35 -23.24
N ALA A 305 0.98 -5.15 -22.22
CA ALA A 305 0.11 -4.69 -21.12
C ALA A 305 0.67 -3.42 -20.43
N PHE A 306 1.99 -3.35 -20.29
CA PHE A 306 2.66 -2.21 -19.69
C PHE A 306 2.56 -0.93 -20.56
N GLU A 307 2.76 -1.05 -21.87
CA GLU A 307 2.58 0.06 -22.82
C GLU A 307 1.11 0.50 -22.89
N ALA A 308 0.18 -0.45 -22.81
CA ALA A 308 -1.26 -0.17 -22.75
C ALA A 308 -1.60 0.69 -21.52
N ASP A 309 -1.05 0.39 -20.34
CA ASP A 309 -1.25 1.21 -19.15
C ASP A 309 -0.74 2.64 -19.33
N ILE A 310 0.43 2.82 -19.97
CA ILE A 310 0.98 4.15 -20.24
C ILE A 310 0.04 4.95 -21.14
N LEU A 311 -0.35 4.38 -22.29
CA LEU A 311 -1.25 5.03 -23.26
C LEU A 311 -2.60 5.33 -22.61
N GLN A 312 -3.11 4.42 -21.80
CA GLN A 312 -4.37 4.58 -21.11
C GLN A 312 -4.33 5.66 -20.02
N LEU A 313 -3.20 5.82 -19.34
CA LEU A 313 -3.00 6.86 -18.32
C LEU A 313 -2.75 8.24 -18.93
N THR A 314 -2.09 8.33 -20.08
CA THR A 314 -1.72 9.61 -20.71
C THR A 314 -2.74 10.03 -21.77
N LEU A 315 -2.98 9.19 -22.78
CA LEU A 315 -3.87 9.45 -23.92
C LEU A 315 -5.34 9.06 -23.67
N GLY A 316 -5.60 8.25 -22.64
CA GLY A 316 -6.97 7.85 -22.28
C GLY A 316 -7.55 6.73 -23.16
N GLU A 317 -6.76 6.19 -24.08
CA GLU A 317 -7.17 5.12 -24.97
C GLU A 317 -5.97 4.28 -25.42
N VAL A 318 -6.23 3.03 -25.79
CA VAL A 318 -5.27 2.16 -26.47
C VAL A 318 -5.87 1.82 -27.83
N PRO A 319 -5.29 2.30 -28.95
CA PRO A 319 -5.84 2.02 -30.28
C PRO A 319 -5.95 0.51 -30.54
N VAL A 320 -7.07 0.07 -31.09
CA VAL A 320 -7.35 -1.36 -31.34
C VAL A 320 -6.34 -1.95 -32.31
N GLU A 321 -5.98 -1.18 -33.32
CA GLU A 321 -4.98 -1.51 -34.34
C GLU A 321 -3.60 -1.71 -33.72
N ALA A 322 -3.28 -1.00 -32.63
CA ALA A 322 -2.03 -1.17 -31.90
C ALA A 322 -2.05 -2.41 -30.96
N ARG A 323 -3.24 -2.88 -30.58
CA ARG A 323 -3.45 -3.96 -29.60
C ARG A 323 -3.52 -5.36 -30.23
N CYS A 324 -3.98 -5.47 -31.48
CA CYS A 324 -4.22 -6.76 -32.14
C CYS A 324 -3.05 -7.20 -33.03
N ALA A 325 -2.82 -8.51 -33.11
CA ALA A 325 -1.96 -9.12 -34.13
C ALA A 325 -2.80 -9.61 -35.33
N PRO A 326 -2.26 -9.64 -36.56
CA PRO A 326 -0.94 -9.17 -36.97
C PRO A 326 -0.88 -7.63 -37.00
N ASN A 327 0.21 -7.07 -36.49
CA ASN A 327 0.39 -5.62 -36.42
C ASN A 327 1.50 -5.18 -37.37
N ASP A 328 1.16 -4.43 -38.41
CA ASP A 328 2.14 -3.74 -39.24
C ASP A 328 2.66 -2.52 -38.47
N LYS A 329 3.99 -2.38 -38.30
CA LYS A 329 4.62 -1.22 -37.63
C LYS A 329 4.07 0.11 -38.17
N ARG A 330 3.74 0.16 -39.46
CA ARG A 330 3.13 1.33 -40.08
C ARG A 330 1.72 1.60 -39.54
N ALA A 331 0.86 0.58 -39.48
CA ALA A 331 -0.50 0.70 -38.96
C ALA A 331 -0.50 1.09 -37.47
N LYS A 332 0.38 0.46 -36.68
CA LYS A 332 0.62 0.80 -35.27
C LYS A 332 1.03 2.26 -35.10
N SER A 333 2.00 2.72 -35.88
CA SER A 333 2.47 4.12 -35.86
C SER A 333 1.35 5.11 -36.20
N VAL A 334 0.57 4.84 -37.25
CA VAL A 334 -0.58 5.67 -37.65
C VAL A 334 -1.64 5.72 -36.55
N ALA A 335 -1.97 4.59 -35.92
CA ALA A 335 -2.98 4.51 -34.88
C ALA A 335 -2.56 5.26 -33.60
N LEU A 336 -1.31 5.08 -33.15
CA LEU A 336 -0.73 5.81 -32.01
C LEU A 336 -0.68 7.31 -32.28
N ARG A 337 -0.31 7.70 -33.51
CA ARG A 337 -0.28 9.10 -33.91
C ARG A 337 -1.66 9.72 -33.91
N ALA A 338 -2.66 9.05 -34.47
CA ALA A 338 -4.04 9.53 -34.43
C ALA A 338 -4.54 9.74 -32.99
N ALA A 339 -4.22 8.83 -32.06
CA ALA A 339 -4.56 8.98 -30.64
C ALA A 339 -3.86 10.17 -29.97
N LEU A 340 -2.55 10.33 -30.19
CA LEU A 340 -1.78 11.48 -29.70
C LEU A 340 -2.35 12.80 -30.20
N LEU A 341 -2.59 12.92 -31.51
CA LEU A 341 -3.10 14.16 -32.11
C LEU A 341 -4.51 14.50 -31.60
N ARG A 342 -5.36 13.49 -31.35
CA ARG A 342 -6.65 13.71 -30.66
C ARG A 342 -6.45 14.29 -29.26
N ALA A 343 -5.55 13.73 -28.46
CA ALA A 343 -5.25 14.23 -27.12
C ALA A 343 -4.70 15.66 -27.15
N CYS A 344 -3.77 15.97 -28.07
CA CYS A 344 -3.24 17.31 -28.25
C CYS A 344 -4.31 18.32 -28.66
N ARG A 345 -5.23 17.97 -29.57
CA ARG A 345 -6.37 18.82 -29.94
C ARG A 345 -7.29 19.09 -28.75
N ARG A 346 -7.58 18.06 -27.93
CA ARG A 346 -8.36 18.20 -26.69
C ARG A 346 -7.66 19.08 -25.65
N ALA A 347 -6.34 19.09 -25.65
CA ALA A 347 -5.52 19.98 -24.82
C ALA A 347 -5.30 21.37 -25.44
N HIS A 348 -5.96 21.69 -26.56
CA HIS A 348 -5.82 22.95 -27.30
C HIS A 348 -4.37 23.27 -27.73
N LEU A 349 -3.55 22.25 -27.98
CA LEU A 349 -2.21 22.42 -28.54
C LEU A 349 -2.30 22.59 -30.06
N THR A 350 -1.62 23.60 -30.58
CA THR A 350 -1.58 23.86 -32.03
C THR A 350 -0.68 22.83 -32.71
N LEU A 351 -1.25 22.12 -33.69
CA LEU A 351 -0.56 21.07 -34.46
C LEU A 351 0.02 21.64 -35.76
N SER A 352 1.11 21.04 -36.23
CA SER A 352 1.62 21.28 -37.58
C SER A 352 0.67 20.71 -38.63
N ASN A 353 0.64 21.31 -39.83
CA ASN A 353 -0.16 20.82 -40.96
C ASN A 353 0.24 19.39 -41.37
N ASP A 354 1.51 19.05 -41.21
CA ASP A 354 2.08 17.73 -41.60
C ASP A 354 2.17 16.76 -40.41
N ALA A 355 1.51 17.05 -39.29
CA ALA A 355 1.63 16.28 -38.04
C ALA A 355 1.22 14.80 -38.17
N ASP A 356 0.41 14.45 -39.17
CA ASP A 356 -0.02 13.07 -39.43
C ASP A 356 1.09 12.20 -40.06
N VAL A 357 2.06 12.82 -40.74
CA VAL A 357 3.07 12.12 -41.56
C VAL A 357 4.52 12.47 -41.21
N CYS A 358 4.75 13.46 -40.34
CA CYS A 358 6.08 13.90 -39.95
C CYS A 358 6.85 12.88 -39.09
N GLU A 359 8.10 13.19 -38.77
CA GLU A 359 8.88 12.38 -37.82
C GLU A 359 8.28 12.42 -36.40
N TRP A 360 8.59 11.42 -35.58
CA TRP A 360 8.18 11.38 -34.17
C TRP A 360 9.04 12.32 -33.32
N ASP A 361 8.83 13.62 -33.53
CA ASP A 361 9.49 14.69 -32.81
C ASP A 361 8.48 15.76 -32.40
N LEU A 362 8.67 16.34 -31.21
CA LEU A 362 7.77 17.36 -30.67
C LEU A 362 7.73 18.61 -31.57
N GLN A 363 8.87 19.03 -32.13
CA GLN A 363 8.96 20.21 -32.99
C GLN A 363 8.29 19.96 -34.34
N ALA A 364 8.33 18.72 -34.84
CA ALA A 364 7.66 18.34 -36.07
C ALA A 364 6.13 18.23 -35.91
N ILE A 365 5.66 17.75 -34.75
CA ILE A 365 4.24 17.50 -34.49
C ILE A 365 3.49 18.78 -34.09
N LEU A 366 4.08 19.64 -33.26
CA LEU A 366 3.44 20.85 -32.75
C LEU A 366 3.88 22.09 -33.51
N ALA A 367 2.94 22.97 -33.85
CA ALA A 367 3.26 24.25 -34.49
C ALA A 367 3.88 25.26 -33.49
N MET A 368 3.59 25.12 -32.20
CA MET A 368 4.14 25.96 -31.12
C MET A 368 4.62 25.09 -29.95
N PRO A 369 5.76 24.40 -30.06
CA PRO A 369 6.23 23.43 -29.06
C PRO A 369 6.46 24.01 -27.67
N THR A 370 6.81 25.30 -27.58
CA THR A 370 7.01 26.01 -26.31
C THR A 370 5.74 26.06 -25.45
N GLN A 371 4.55 26.04 -26.07
CA GLN A 371 3.27 25.99 -25.35
C GLN A 371 3.04 24.65 -24.63
N ALA A 372 3.68 23.57 -25.11
CA ALA A 372 3.54 22.24 -24.51
C ALA A 372 4.53 21.99 -23.35
N ALA A 373 5.47 22.90 -23.10
CA ALA A 373 6.56 22.68 -22.14
C ALA A 373 6.09 22.47 -20.69
N SER A 374 4.94 23.01 -20.29
CA SER A 374 4.33 22.77 -18.98
C SER A 374 3.06 21.91 -19.06
N MET A 375 2.65 21.53 -20.27
CA MET A 375 1.39 20.82 -20.50
C MET A 375 1.55 19.36 -20.12
N ARG A 376 0.62 18.87 -19.28
CA ARG A 376 0.55 17.48 -18.85
C ARG A 376 -0.75 16.87 -19.32
N LEU A 377 -0.70 15.66 -19.85
CA LEU A 377 -1.84 14.88 -20.29
C LEU A 377 -2.16 13.80 -19.25
N ARG A 378 -3.45 13.68 -18.94
CA ARG A 378 -4.00 12.58 -18.17
C ARG A 378 -5.30 12.14 -18.81
N ASN A 379 -5.42 10.85 -19.11
CA ASN A 379 -6.60 10.27 -19.72
C ASN A 379 -7.08 11.02 -20.99
N GLY A 380 -6.14 11.50 -21.80
CA GLY A 380 -6.43 12.22 -23.05
C GLY A 380 -6.89 13.66 -22.89
N ALA A 381 -6.77 14.22 -21.68
CA ALA A 381 -7.13 15.60 -21.34
C ALA A 381 -5.95 16.33 -20.66
N PRO A 382 -5.89 17.67 -20.78
CA PRO A 382 -4.89 18.45 -20.07
C PRO A 382 -5.16 18.45 -18.56
N ILE A 383 -4.11 18.40 -17.75
CA ILE A 383 -4.19 18.67 -16.32
C ILE A 383 -4.19 20.19 -16.14
N VAL A 384 -5.38 20.77 -15.91
CA VAL A 384 -5.58 22.24 -15.84
C VAL A 384 -5.35 22.80 -14.44
N MET A 385 -5.51 21.97 -13.40
CA MET A 385 -5.28 22.37 -12.02
C MET A 385 -3.91 21.87 -11.55
N PRO A 386 -3.19 22.65 -10.72
CA PRO A 386 -1.97 22.13 -10.09
C PRO A 386 -2.33 20.84 -9.35
N VAL A 387 -1.61 19.76 -9.68
CA VAL A 387 -1.68 18.54 -8.86
C VAL A 387 -1.13 18.95 -7.50
N PRO A 388 -1.90 18.83 -6.41
CA PRO A 388 -1.41 19.22 -5.11
C PRO A 388 -0.11 18.49 -4.79
N ALA A 389 0.77 19.13 -4.02
CA ALA A 389 1.98 18.47 -3.55
C ALA A 389 1.59 17.19 -2.82
N TRP A 390 2.36 16.13 -3.04
CA TRP A 390 2.11 14.81 -2.45
C TRP A 390 2.47 14.84 -0.96
N ASP A 391 1.59 15.42 -0.15
CA ASP A 391 1.65 15.39 1.31
C ASP A 391 0.97 14.13 1.85
N SER A 392 1.00 13.94 3.17
CA SER A 392 0.40 12.79 3.85
C SER A 392 -1.12 12.70 3.60
N ALA A 393 -1.81 13.83 3.50
CA ALA A 393 -3.23 13.87 3.17
C ALA A 393 -3.50 13.45 1.72
N LEU A 394 -2.68 13.89 0.78
CA LEU A 394 -2.78 13.52 -0.63
C LEU A 394 -2.33 12.08 -0.88
N MET A 395 -1.44 11.51 -0.07
CA MET A 395 -1.11 10.08 -0.04
C MET A 395 -2.32 9.23 0.31
N GLU A 396 -2.99 9.56 1.41
CA GLU A 396 -4.20 8.87 1.85
C GLU A 396 -5.31 9.00 0.81
N VAL A 397 -5.49 10.21 0.25
CA VAL A 397 -6.44 10.48 -0.81
C VAL A 397 -6.04 9.79 -2.11
N SER A 398 -4.78 9.78 -2.53
CA SER A 398 -4.33 9.23 -3.82
C SER A 398 -4.22 7.70 -3.83
N HIS A 399 -3.84 7.07 -2.72
CA HIS A 399 -3.99 5.62 -2.56
C HIS A 399 -5.47 5.23 -2.49
N GLY A 400 -6.30 6.04 -1.82
CA GLY A 400 -7.75 5.91 -1.83
C GLY A 400 -8.37 6.06 -3.22
N LEU A 401 -7.97 7.08 -3.98
CA LEU A 401 -8.52 7.51 -5.26
C LEU A 401 -7.98 6.70 -6.43
N ARG A 402 -6.70 6.30 -6.44
CA ARG A 402 -6.19 5.30 -7.40
C ARG A 402 -6.89 3.98 -7.18
N LYS A 403 -7.00 3.51 -5.94
CA LYS A 403 -7.70 2.24 -5.65
C LYS A 403 -9.18 2.37 -6.04
N TRP A 404 -9.83 3.52 -5.82
CA TRP A 404 -11.19 3.81 -6.26
C TRP A 404 -11.37 3.87 -7.79
N LEU A 405 -10.48 4.55 -8.53
CA LEU A 405 -10.47 4.59 -10.00
C LEU A 405 -10.20 3.21 -10.62
N TYR A 406 -9.34 2.40 -10.00
CA TYR A 406 -9.14 1.00 -10.39
C TYR A 406 -10.42 0.18 -10.18
N ILE A 407 -11.13 0.38 -9.06
CA ILE A 407 -12.40 -0.29 -8.74
C ILE A 407 -13.54 0.15 -9.67
N GLU A 408 -13.65 1.44 -9.96
CA GLU A 408 -14.66 1.99 -10.87
C GLU A 408 -14.45 1.45 -12.30
N ARG A 409 -13.20 1.43 -12.80
CA ARG A 409 -12.87 0.80 -14.08
C ARG A 409 -13.15 -0.69 -14.10
N ALA A 410 -12.85 -1.40 -13.02
CA ALA A 410 -13.12 -2.83 -12.93
C ALA A 410 -14.63 -3.11 -12.89
N ALA A 411 -15.42 -2.33 -12.14
CA ALA A 411 -16.88 -2.44 -12.11
C ALA A 411 -17.51 -2.15 -13.48
N LEU A 412 -17.06 -1.10 -14.19
CA LEU A 412 -17.52 -0.76 -15.53
C LEU A 412 -17.11 -1.79 -16.59
N ALA A 413 -15.96 -2.44 -16.42
CA ALA A 413 -15.48 -3.53 -17.28
C ALA A 413 -16.00 -4.92 -16.86
N GLN A 414 -16.87 -5.02 -15.84
CA GLN A 414 -17.31 -6.26 -15.18
C GLN A 414 -16.16 -7.19 -14.75
N HIS A 415 -14.99 -6.62 -14.49
CA HIS A 415 -13.91 -7.32 -13.82
C HIS A 415 -14.17 -7.28 -12.31
N ALA A 416 -14.17 -8.44 -11.67
CA ALA A 416 -14.32 -8.53 -10.22
C ALA A 416 -13.07 -7.97 -9.54
N LEU A 417 -13.03 -6.66 -9.28
CA LEU A 417 -12.12 -6.15 -8.27
C LEU A 417 -12.74 -6.32 -6.89
N PRO A 418 -11.93 -6.73 -5.93
CA PRO A 418 -12.43 -7.07 -4.64
C PRO A 418 -12.08 -5.96 -3.63
N LEU A 419 -13.03 -5.64 -2.75
CA LEU A 419 -12.77 -4.85 -1.55
C LEU A 419 -13.33 -5.60 -0.35
N SER A 420 -12.61 -5.53 0.75
CA SER A 420 -13.14 -5.88 2.07
C SER A 420 -14.28 -4.92 2.41
N PRO A 421 -15.40 -5.40 3.00
CA PRO A 421 -16.47 -4.54 3.53
C PRO A 421 -15.95 -3.48 4.51
N PHE A 422 -14.86 -3.76 5.24
CA PHE A 422 -14.21 -2.81 6.15
C PHE A 422 -13.55 -1.66 5.39
N ASP A 423 -12.92 -1.95 4.24
CA ASP A 423 -12.39 -0.95 3.32
C ASP A 423 -13.52 -0.12 2.69
N VAL A 424 -14.68 -0.72 2.41
CA VAL A 424 -15.87 -0.02 1.89
C VAL A 424 -16.45 0.93 2.94
N THR A 425 -16.60 0.49 4.19
CA THR A 425 -17.14 1.29 5.30
C THR A 425 -16.20 2.44 5.68
N ARG A 426 -14.89 2.19 5.77
CA ARG A 426 -13.89 3.24 6.03
C ARG A 426 -13.88 4.28 4.91
N ARG A 427 -14.11 3.87 3.66
CA ARG A 427 -14.18 4.77 2.49
C ARG A 427 -15.48 5.55 2.41
N GLN A 428 -16.61 4.97 2.78
CA GLN A 428 -17.87 5.73 2.90
C GLN A 428 -17.73 6.83 3.95
N GLN A 429 -17.09 6.53 5.08
CA GLN A 429 -16.78 7.54 6.09
C GLN A 429 -15.80 8.60 5.58
N SER A 430 -14.68 8.23 4.94
CA SER A 430 -13.75 9.21 4.38
C SER A 430 -14.39 10.08 3.28
N ALA A 431 -15.25 9.52 2.42
CA ALA A 431 -15.98 10.28 1.40
C ALA A 431 -17.00 11.25 2.02
N MET A 432 -17.68 10.86 3.09
CA MET A 432 -18.56 11.76 3.85
C MET A 432 -17.79 12.90 4.51
N MET A 433 -16.58 12.65 5.02
CA MET A 433 -15.73 13.70 5.59
C MET A 433 -15.20 14.68 4.53
N VAL A 434 -14.80 14.20 3.35
CA VAL A 434 -14.34 15.06 2.25
C VAL A 434 -15.49 15.90 1.69
N ALA A 435 -16.71 15.34 1.62
CA ALA A 435 -17.90 16.11 1.26
C ALA A 435 -18.19 17.23 2.28
N ALA A 436 -18.14 16.91 3.58
CA ALA A 436 -18.31 17.92 4.63
C ALA A 436 -17.24 19.03 4.59
N PHE A 437 -15.98 18.68 4.33
CA PHE A 437 -14.89 19.64 4.18
C PHE A 437 -15.06 20.51 2.91
N SER A 438 -15.55 19.94 1.82
CA SER A 438 -15.90 20.68 0.59
C SER A 438 -17.06 21.65 0.81
N ASP A 439 -18.05 21.25 1.60
CA ASP A 439 -19.19 22.11 1.95
C ASP A 439 -18.75 23.28 2.85
N GLU A 440 -17.82 23.04 3.80
CA GLU A 440 -17.21 24.09 4.62
C GLU A 440 -16.35 25.07 3.80
N LEU A 441 -15.58 24.57 2.83
CA LEU A 441 -14.80 25.41 1.91
C LEU A 441 -15.68 26.22 0.94
N SER A 442 -16.90 25.75 0.65
CA SER A 442 -17.87 26.44 -0.21
C SER A 442 -18.69 27.49 0.55
N ALA A 443 -18.62 27.47 1.89
CA ALA A 443 -19.29 28.41 2.79
C ALA A 443 -18.39 29.59 3.23
N ILE A 444 -17.13 29.61 2.80
CA ILE A 444 -16.16 30.70 2.94
C ILE A 444 -16.03 31.40 1.59
#